data_AF-A0A973BIG4-F1
#
_entry.id   AF-A0A973BIG4-F1
#
_cell.length_a   1.000
_cell.length_b   1.000
_cell.length_c   1.000
_cell.angle_alpha   90.00
_cell.angle_beta   90.00
_cell.angle_gamma   90.00
#
_symmetry.space_group_name_H-M   'P 1'
#
loop_
_entity.id
_entity.type
_entity.pdbx_description
1 polymer ?
#
loop_
_entity_poly.entity_id
_entity_poly.type
_entity_poly.pdbx_seq_one_letter_code
_entity_poly.pdbx_strand_id
1 'polypeptide(L)'
;MKAQNVTFIGFEDDFEESQAVLFGVPFDGTASFKPGARFAPAAMREDSWAIESYSPYLDLDLEDLKLFDYGNLELPFGDKMKALAMIEETVDEILKSNKVPVMIGGEHLITFAPVKALLKKHKDLHVIHFDAHTDLREHYLDENFSHATVIRRIAELIGPKNLNSFCIRSGLRDEFIWAKKNANLEKFTYKTLPACVKRLKDKAVYITIDLDVFDPSVFPGTGTPEPGGINFHQMLEIIGILSKLDNVVGMDLVELSPKHDASGVSTAVACKTLRELVLATIKVK
;
A
#
# COMPACT_ATOMS: atom_id res chain seq x y z
N MET A 1 32.39 -11.76 -0.80
CA MET A 1 31.44 -11.56 -1.91
C MET A 1 30.06 -11.85 -1.37
N LYS A 2 29.18 -10.85 -1.28
CA LYS A 2 27.74 -11.10 -1.06
C LYS A 2 27.19 -11.61 -2.39
N ALA A 3 26.41 -12.69 -2.37
CA ALA A 3 25.62 -13.08 -3.55
C ALA A 3 24.63 -11.95 -3.85
N GLN A 4 24.37 -11.63 -5.11
CA GLN A 4 23.26 -10.77 -5.49
C GLN A 4 21.96 -11.54 -5.23
N ASN A 5 21.46 -11.48 -4.00
CA ASN A 5 20.05 -11.76 -3.75
C ASN A 5 19.27 -10.56 -4.29
N VAL A 6 18.22 -10.83 -5.07
CA VAL A 6 17.37 -9.76 -5.61
C VAL A 6 16.48 -9.25 -4.49
N THR A 7 16.95 -8.23 -3.77
CA THR A 7 16.21 -7.50 -2.72
C THR A 7 15.84 -6.11 -3.21
N PHE A 8 14.91 -5.46 -2.52
CA PHE A 8 14.69 -4.02 -2.64
C PHE A 8 15.88 -3.26 -2.02
N ILE A 9 16.33 -2.18 -2.64
CA ILE A 9 17.47 -1.38 -2.16
C ILE A 9 17.25 -0.92 -0.70
N GLY A 10 18.27 -1.05 0.15
CA GLY A 10 18.20 -0.66 1.56
C GLY A 10 17.47 -1.66 2.47
N PHE A 11 17.03 -2.82 1.96
CA PHE A 11 16.39 -3.90 2.73
C PHE A 11 17.28 -5.15 2.83
N GLU A 12 18.59 -4.97 2.96
CA GLU A 12 19.59 -6.06 2.97
C GLU A 12 20.12 -6.45 4.36
N ASP A 13 19.50 -5.99 5.46
CA ASP A 13 19.85 -6.43 6.82
C ASP A 13 19.37 -7.86 7.09
N ASP A 14 19.65 -8.40 8.29
CA ASP A 14 19.15 -9.69 8.74
C ASP A 14 17.78 -9.56 9.41
N PHE A 15 16.90 -10.54 9.21
CA PHE A 15 15.53 -10.55 9.74
C PHE A 15 15.49 -10.22 11.23
N GLU A 16 16.38 -10.79 12.04
CA GLU A 16 16.46 -10.63 13.49
C GLU A 16 16.66 -9.16 13.91
N GLU A 17 17.52 -8.44 13.20
CA GLU A 17 17.91 -7.05 13.51
C GLU A 17 16.92 -6.02 12.95
N SER A 18 16.15 -6.37 11.92
CA SER A 18 15.27 -5.42 11.24
C SER A 18 14.06 -5.00 12.05
N GLN A 19 13.69 -3.72 11.94
CA GLN A 19 12.47 -3.15 12.55
C GLN A 19 11.24 -3.29 11.64
N ALA A 20 11.45 -3.41 10.33
CA ALA A 20 10.41 -3.62 9.34
C ALA A 20 10.80 -4.71 8.33
N VAL A 21 9.79 -5.38 7.79
CA VAL A 21 9.94 -6.50 6.87
C VAL A 21 9.15 -6.22 5.61
N LEU A 22 9.87 -6.10 4.49
CA LEU A 22 9.30 -6.01 3.16
C LEU A 22 8.98 -7.40 2.63
N PHE A 23 7.81 -7.58 2.05
CA PHE A 23 7.44 -8.82 1.38
C PHE A 23 6.57 -8.52 0.16
N GLY A 24 6.71 -9.36 -0.87
CA GLY A 24 6.01 -9.20 -2.13
C GLY A 24 4.84 -10.17 -2.27
N VAL A 25 3.71 -9.67 -2.78
CA VAL A 25 2.49 -10.46 -2.99
C VAL A 25 2.12 -10.43 -4.48
N PRO A 26 2.69 -11.35 -5.29
CA PRO A 26 2.49 -11.38 -6.74
C PRO A 26 1.12 -11.96 -7.12
N PHE A 27 0.04 -11.22 -6.85
CA PHE A 27 -1.34 -11.67 -7.03
C PHE A 27 -2.20 -10.60 -7.71
N ASP A 28 -2.93 -10.98 -8.77
CA ASP A 28 -3.93 -10.15 -9.47
C ASP A 28 -5.11 -11.03 -9.95
N GLY A 29 -5.51 -11.98 -9.10
CA GLY A 29 -6.47 -13.03 -9.43
C GLY A 29 -7.93 -12.58 -9.57
N THR A 30 -8.26 -11.34 -9.17
CA THR A 30 -9.59 -10.75 -9.30
C THR A 30 -9.61 -9.50 -10.17
N ALA A 31 -8.47 -9.09 -10.72
CA ALA A 31 -8.34 -7.97 -11.63
C ALA A 31 -9.39 -8.03 -12.76
N SER A 32 -10.17 -6.96 -12.90
CA SER A 32 -11.36 -6.95 -13.75
C SER A 32 -11.06 -6.55 -15.20
N PHE A 33 -10.19 -5.57 -15.41
CA PHE A 33 -9.93 -4.99 -16.72
C PHE A 33 -8.58 -5.43 -17.31
N LYS A 34 -7.47 -5.08 -16.64
CA LYS A 34 -6.13 -5.27 -17.13
C LYS A 34 -5.28 -6.03 -16.10
N PRO A 35 -5.03 -7.33 -16.27
CA PRO A 35 -4.11 -8.06 -15.41
C PRO A 35 -2.67 -7.57 -15.63
N GLY A 36 -1.77 -7.92 -14.70
CA GLY A 36 -0.35 -7.60 -14.79
C GLY A 36 0.26 -7.13 -13.46
N ALA A 37 -0.57 -6.81 -12.46
CA ALA A 37 -0.07 -6.34 -11.17
C ALA A 37 0.73 -7.41 -10.40
N ARG A 38 0.53 -8.70 -10.70
CA ARG A 38 1.35 -9.79 -10.14
C ARG A 38 2.86 -9.63 -10.40
N PHE A 39 3.26 -8.84 -11.40
CA PHE A 39 4.66 -8.62 -11.75
C PHE A 39 5.31 -7.46 -10.97
N ALA A 40 4.54 -6.64 -10.26
CA ALA A 40 5.06 -5.49 -9.52
C ALA A 40 6.14 -5.83 -8.49
N PRO A 41 5.98 -6.85 -7.62
CA PRO A 41 6.99 -7.12 -6.59
C PRO A 41 8.37 -7.48 -7.14
N ALA A 42 8.42 -8.17 -8.29
CA ALA A 42 9.68 -8.50 -8.94
C ALA A 42 10.29 -7.28 -9.63
N ALA A 43 9.49 -6.55 -10.41
CA ALA A 43 9.93 -5.35 -11.12
C ALA A 43 10.44 -4.27 -10.16
N MET A 44 9.74 -4.03 -9.05
CA MET A 44 10.18 -3.04 -8.06
C MET A 44 11.49 -3.42 -7.40
N ARG A 45 11.75 -4.71 -7.10
CA ARG A 45 13.05 -5.11 -6.55
C ARG A 45 14.18 -4.86 -7.53
N GLU A 46 14.01 -5.29 -8.78
CA GLU A 46 15.01 -5.09 -9.83
C GLU A 46 15.30 -3.60 -10.03
N ASP A 47 14.26 -2.79 -10.26
CA ASP A 47 14.40 -1.38 -10.61
C ASP A 47 14.75 -0.49 -9.39
N SER A 48 14.53 -0.96 -8.16
CA SER A 48 14.91 -0.19 -6.96
C SER A 48 16.41 0.10 -6.88
N TRP A 49 17.26 -0.74 -7.47
CA TRP A 49 18.70 -0.49 -7.53
C TRP A 49 19.10 0.64 -8.47
N ALA A 50 18.16 1.16 -9.28
CA ALA A 50 18.35 2.33 -10.13
C ALA A 50 18.05 3.66 -9.42
N ILE A 51 17.58 3.63 -8.16
CA ILE A 51 17.43 4.81 -7.31
C ILE A 51 18.44 4.77 -6.17
N GLU A 52 18.72 5.94 -5.58
CA GLU A 52 19.60 6.03 -4.40
C GLU A 52 18.83 5.70 -3.12
N SER A 53 19.55 5.26 -2.08
CA SER A 53 18.98 5.03 -0.73
C SER A 53 18.61 6.37 -0.04
N TYR A 54 19.42 7.40 -0.25
CA TYR A 54 19.23 8.75 0.31
C TYR A 54 18.07 9.51 -0.35
N SER A 55 17.23 10.14 0.48
CA SER A 55 16.21 11.10 0.04
C SER A 55 16.64 12.54 0.36
N PRO A 56 16.96 13.36 -0.65
CA PRO A 56 17.23 14.78 -0.43
C PRO A 56 15.97 15.60 -0.08
N TYR A 57 14.76 15.04 -0.26
CA TYR A 57 13.52 15.71 0.14
C TYR A 57 13.28 15.61 1.64
N LEU A 58 13.71 14.50 2.25
CA LEU A 58 13.52 14.20 3.66
C LEU A 58 14.79 14.41 4.49
N ASP A 59 15.97 14.48 3.85
CA ASP A 59 17.28 14.45 4.52
C ASP A 59 17.45 13.20 5.39
N LEU A 60 17.09 12.03 4.81
CA LEU A 60 17.12 10.73 5.46
C LEU A 60 17.65 9.66 4.50
N ASP A 61 18.30 8.63 5.04
CA ASP A 61 18.84 7.50 4.29
C ASP A 61 18.21 6.16 4.73
N LEU A 62 17.98 5.24 3.79
CA LEU A 62 17.51 3.89 4.13
C LEU A 62 18.58 3.12 4.90
N GLU A 63 19.86 3.43 4.66
CA GLU A 63 21.00 2.80 5.35
C GLU A 63 21.02 3.08 6.86
N ASP A 64 20.32 4.12 7.33
CA ASP A 64 20.16 4.43 8.76
C ASP A 64 19.09 3.57 9.46
N LEU A 65 18.29 2.82 8.68
CA LEU A 65 17.23 1.95 9.17
C LEU A 65 17.69 0.49 9.13
N LYS A 66 17.04 -0.34 9.96
CA LYS A 66 17.22 -1.80 9.93
C LYS A 66 16.07 -2.48 9.22
N LEU A 67 16.27 -2.94 7.99
CA LEU A 67 15.20 -3.32 7.07
C LEU A 67 15.50 -4.66 6.37
N PHE A 68 14.51 -5.54 6.30
CA PHE A 68 14.67 -6.88 5.72
C PHE A 68 13.71 -7.11 4.56
N ASP A 69 14.19 -7.62 3.43
CA ASP A 69 13.35 -8.11 2.34
C ASP A 69 13.15 -9.63 2.43
N TYR A 70 11.93 -10.04 2.77
CA TYR A 70 11.48 -11.44 2.85
C TYR A 70 11.29 -12.10 1.48
N GLY A 71 11.37 -11.35 0.39
CA GLY A 71 11.12 -11.85 -0.96
C GLY A 71 9.63 -11.93 -1.31
N ASN A 72 9.32 -12.70 -2.35
CA ASN A 72 7.95 -12.90 -2.82
C ASN A 72 7.32 -14.11 -2.15
N LEU A 73 6.05 -13.98 -1.76
CA LEU A 73 5.25 -15.11 -1.33
C LEU A 73 4.91 -16.00 -2.53
N GLU A 74 5.01 -17.32 -2.32
CA GLU A 74 4.51 -18.31 -3.26
C GLU A 74 3.02 -18.55 -2.97
N LEU A 75 2.16 -18.06 -3.86
CA LEU A 75 0.71 -18.04 -3.65
C LEU A 75 -0.01 -19.03 -4.57
N PRO A 76 -1.13 -19.62 -4.11
CA PRO A 76 -1.90 -20.56 -4.91
C PRO A 76 -2.55 -19.86 -6.10
N PHE A 77 -2.47 -20.50 -7.27
CA PHE A 77 -3.18 -20.03 -8.46
C PHE A 77 -4.68 -20.28 -8.33
N GLY A 78 -5.50 -19.30 -8.70
CA GLY A 78 -6.95 -19.45 -8.83
C GLY A 78 -7.74 -19.55 -7.52
N ASP A 79 -7.09 -19.57 -6.35
CA ASP A 79 -7.74 -19.59 -5.04
C ASP A 79 -7.38 -18.35 -4.23
N LYS A 80 -8.19 -17.30 -4.41
CA LYS A 80 -8.01 -16.03 -3.71
C LYS A 80 -8.15 -16.15 -2.19
N MET A 81 -9.01 -17.04 -1.69
CA MET A 81 -9.25 -17.15 -0.25
C MET A 81 -8.07 -17.82 0.43
N LYS A 82 -7.49 -18.84 -0.21
CA LYS A 82 -6.25 -19.45 0.26
C LYS A 82 -5.06 -18.49 0.14
N ALA A 83 -4.98 -17.68 -0.93
CA ALA A 83 -3.96 -16.65 -1.05
C ALA A 83 -4.06 -15.62 0.09
N LEU A 84 -5.26 -15.10 0.39
CA LEU A 84 -5.50 -14.19 1.51
C LEU A 84 -5.13 -14.81 2.86
N ALA A 85 -5.42 -16.09 3.07
CA ALA A 85 -5.06 -16.79 4.30
C ALA A 85 -3.53 -16.91 4.47
N MET A 86 -2.80 -17.20 3.40
CA MET A 86 -1.33 -17.26 3.43
C MET A 86 -0.70 -15.89 3.68
N ILE A 87 -1.23 -14.84 3.06
CA ILE A 87 -0.79 -13.46 3.32
C ILE A 87 -1.04 -13.09 4.80
N GLU A 88 -2.21 -13.44 5.35
CA GLU A 88 -2.54 -13.19 6.75
C GLU A 88 -1.58 -13.93 7.71
N GLU A 89 -1.22 -15.18 7.39
CA GLU A 89 -0.26 -15.99 8.16
C GLU A 89 1.14 -15.36 8.14
N THR A 90 1.64 -14.95 6.97
CA THR A 90 2.92 -14.23 6.87
C THR A 90 2.91 -12.96 7.70
N VAL A 91 1.84 -12.17 7.64
CA VAL A 91 1.75 -10.94 8.44
C VAL A 91 1.70 -11.27 9.94
N ASP A 92 0.97 -12.30 10.36
CA ASP A 92 0.95 -12.75 11.75
C ASP A 92 2.37 -13.14 12.25
N GLU A 93 3.20 -13.76 11.41
CA GLU A 93 4.60 -14.10 11.74
C GLU A 93 5.48 -12.85 11.90
N ILE A 94 5.39 -11.90 10.98
CA ILE A 94 6.09 -10.61 11.06
C ILE A 94 5.71 -9.88 12.37
N LEU A 95 4.41 -9.85 12.69
CA LEU A 95 3.89 -9.17 13.88
C LEU A 95 4.29 -9.84 15.20
N LYS A 96 4.39 -11.19 15.24
CA LYS A 96 4.91 -11.95 16.39
C LYS A 96 6.37 -11.59 16.69
N SER A 97 7.13 -11.28 15.65
CA SER A 97 8.51 -10.81 15.74
C SER A 97 8.64 -9.31 16.09
N ASN A 98 7.52 -8.63 16.35
CA ASN A 98 7.45 -7.19 16.67
C ASN A 98 8.00 -6.26 15.58
N LYS A 99 7.87 -6.67 14.31
CA LYS A 99 8.32 -5.93 13.13
C LYS A 99 7.12 -5.33 12.39
N VAL A 100 7.36 -4.27 11.63
CA VAL A 100 6.34 -3.61 10.81
C VAL A 100 6.29 -4.29 9.42
N PRO A 101 5.13 -4.83 8.98
CA PRO A 101 4.97 -5.36 7.63
C PRO A 101 4.90 -4.22 6.59
N VAL A 102 5.72 -4.34 5.54
CA VAL A 102 5.74 -3.47 4.37
C VAL A 102 5.46 -4.34 3.14
N MET A 103 4.32 -4.15 2.50
CA MET A 103 3.90 -5.04 1.42
C MET A 103 4.02 -4.36 0.05
N ILE A 104 4.70 -5.01 -0.88
CA ILE A 104 4.57 -4.70 -2.31
C ILE A 104 3.52 -5.64 -2.87
N GLY A 105 2.38 -5.10 -3.25
CA GLY A 105 1.25 -5.87 -3.73
C GLY A 105 1.27 -6.20 -5.21
N GLY A 106 0.20 -6.89 -5.62
CA GLY A 106 -0.31 -6.87 -6.97
C GLY A 106 -1.60 -6.06 -6.97
N GLU A 107 -2.76 -6.71 -7.04
CA GLU A 107 -4.06 -6.04 -6.96
C GLU A 107 -4.44 -5.61 -5.54
N HIS A 108 -5.38 -4.68 -5.38
CA HIS A 108 -5.72 -4.09 -4.07
C HIS A 108 -6.40 -5.05 -3.07
N LEU A 109 -7.02 -6.14 -3.54
CA LEU A 109 -7.70 -7.11 -2.66
C LEU A 109 -6.83 -7.63 -1.52
N ILE A 110 -5.53 -7.80 -1.80
CA ILE A 110 -4.56 -8.39 -0.88
C ILE A 110 -4.37 -7.56 0.40
N THR A 111 -4.68 -6.27 0.40
CA THR A 111 -4.69 -5.38 1.58
C THR A 111 -5.65 -5.84 2.67
N PHE A 112 -6.69 -6.61 2.34
CA PHE A 112 -7.60 -7.18 3.33
C PHE A 112 -6.87 -8.03 4.39
N ALA A 113 -5.87 -8.81 3.97
CA ALA A 113 -5.18 -9.76 4.84
C ALA A 113 -4.28 -9.09 5.90
N PRO A 114 -3.39 -8.15 5.57
CA PRO A 114 -2.62 -7.41 6.59
C PRO A 114 -3.49 -6.65 7.58
N VAL A 115 -4.56 -6.00 7.12
CA VAL A 115 -5.50 -5.28 8.00
C VAL A 115 -6.17 -6.23 8.98
N LYS A 116 -6.64 -7.39 8.50
CA LYS A 116 -7.25 -8.42 9.34
C LYS A 116 -6.29 -8.97 10.38
N ALA A 117 -5.03 -9.22 10.02
CA ALA A 117 -3.97 -9.65 10.95
C ALA A 117 -3.70 -8.58 12.02
N LEU A 118 -3.51 -7.33 11.61
CA LEU A 118 -3.23 -6.20 12.51
C LEU A 118 -4.35 -5.95 13.52
N LEU A 119 -5.62 -6.11 13.12
CA LEU A 119 -6.79 -5.95 13.99
C LEU A 119 -6.81 -6.95 15.17
N LYS A 120 -6.09 -8.08 15.06
CA LYS A 120 -5.89 -9.01 16.19
C LYS A 120 -5.14 -8.33 17.33
N LYS A 121 -4.12 -7.52 17.01
CA LYS A 121 -3.23 -6.81 17.96
C LYS A 121 -3.72 -5.39 18.29
N HIS A 122 -4.32 -4.69 17.32
CA HIS A 122 -4.73 -3.29 17.42
C HIS A 122 -6.24 -3.17 17.24
N LYS A 123 -7.01 -3.18 18.35
CA LYS A 123 -8.50 -3.14 18.28
C LYS A 123 -9.07 -1.81 17.78
N ASP A 124 -8.32 -0.72 17.95
CA ASP A 124 -8.65 0.61 17.45
C ASP A 124 -7.75 0.96 16.24
N LEU A 125 -7.69 0.05 15.27
CA LEU A 125 -6.90 0.23 14.04
C LEU A 125 -7.58 1.23 13.12
N HIS A 126 -6.81 2.18 12.61
CA HIS A 126 -7.22 3.11 11.57
C HIS A 126 -6.56 2.78 10.24
N VAL A 127 -7.28 3.00 9.15
CA VAL A 127 -6.75 2.86 7.79
C VAL A 127 -6.74 4.23 7.12
N ILE A 128 -5.59 4.60 6.55
CA ILE A 128 -5.45 5.72 5.64
C ILE A 128 -5.29 5.14 4.23
N HIS A 129 -6.17 5.57 3.33
CA HIS A 129 -6.35 5.03 1.99
C HIS A 129 -6.18 6.13 0.93
N PHE A 130 -5.28 5.90 -0.02
CA PHE A 130 -5.07 6.78 -1.17
C PHE A 130 -5.32 5.99 -2.46
N ASP A 131 -6.24 6.49 -3.28
CA ASP A 131 -6.75 5.75 -4.45
C ASP A 131 -7.48 6.71 -5.40
N ALA A 132 -7.57 6.39 -6.68
CA ALA A 132 -8.53 7.01 -7.58
C ALA A 132 -9.97 6.54 -7.31
N HIS A 133 -10.15 5.30 -6.91
CA HIS A 133 -11.42 4.61 -6.74
C HIS A 133 -11.90 4.60 -5.29
N THR A 134 -13.18 4.33 -5.10
CA THR A 134 -13.76 4.15 -3.78
C THR A 134 -13.47 2.78 -3.19
N ASP A 135 -13.51 1.74 -4.02
CA ASP A 135 -13.43 0.33 -3.64
C ASP A 135 -14.42 -0.09 -2.54
N LEU A 136 -15.56 0.59 -2.54
CA LEU A 136 -16.66 0.45 -1.58
C LEU A 136 -17.82 -0.34 -2.17
N ARG A 137 -17.66 -1.03 -3.30
CA ARG A 137 -18.73 -1.86 -3.86
C ARG A 137 -19.05 -2.98 -2.87
N GLU A 138 -20.34 -3.31 -2.79
CA GLU A 138 -20.77 -4.45 -1.98
C GLU A 138 -20.41 -5.78 -2.65
N HIS A 139 -20.45 -5.84 -3.97
CA HIS A 139 -19.99 -6.96 -4.78
C HIS A 139 -19.59 -6.44 -6.16
N TYR A 140 -18.79 -7.22 -6.88
CA TYR A 140 -18.42 -6.95 -8.26
C TYR A 140 -18.62 -8.23 -9.07
N LEU A 141 -19.62 -8.27 -9.96
CA LEU A 141 -19.98 -9.47 -10.72
C LEU A 141 -20.18 -10.71 -9.82
N ASP A 142 -20.99 -10.56 -8.77
CA ASP A 142 -21.28 -11.58 -7.73
C ASP A 142 -20.07 -12.00 -6.88
N GLU A 143 -18.92 -11.33 -7.03
CA GLU A 143 -17.75 -11.54 -6.18
C GLU A 143 -17.70 -10.53 -5.03
N ASN A 144 -17.60 -11.04 -3.80
CA ASN A 144 -17.55 -10.23 -2.57
C ASN A 144 -16.13 -9.85 -2.16
N PHE A 145 -15.12 -10.57 -2.66
CA PHE A 145 -13.70 -10.35 -2.42
C PHE A 145 -13.01 -10.11 -3.76
N SER A 146 -12.99 -8.85 -4.15
CA SER A 146 -12.33 -8.29 -5.34
C SER A 146 -11.60 -7.00 -4.97
N HIS A 147 -10.64 -6.57 -5.79
CA HIS A 147 -9.97 -5.26 -5.68
C HIS A 147 -11.02 -4.15 -5.43
N ALA A 148 -12.02 -4.03 -6.30
CA ALA A 148 -13.09 -3.02 -6.23
C ALA A 148 -14.05 -3.10 -5.01
N THR A 149 -13.85 -4.05 -4.10
CA THR A 149 -14.67 -4.27 -2.89
C THR A 149 -13.85 -4.24 -1.60
N VAL A 150 -12.52 -4.16 -1.69
CA VAL A 150 -11.62 -4.40 -0.56
C VAL A 150 -11.85 -3.39 0.56
N ILE A 151 -12.09 -2.13 0.21
CA ILE A 151 -12.29 -1.05 1.18
C ILE A 151 -13.65 -1.19 1.87
N ARG A 152 -14.69 -1.69 1.20
CA ARG A 152 -15.96 -2.08 1.86
C ARG A 152 -15.71 -3.13 2.94
N ARG A 153 -14.96 -4.20 2.62
CA ARG A 153 -14.65 -5.28 3.56
C ARG A 153 -13.81 -4.80 4.74
N ILE A 154 -12.81 -3.96 4.48
CA ILE A 154 -11.99 -3.35 5.52
C ILE A 154 -12.86 -2.47 6.45
N ALA A 155 -13.75 -1.64 5.88
CA ALA A 155 -14.62 -0.79 6.68
C ALA A 155 -15.59 -1.59 7.58
N GLU A 156 -16.07 -2.75 7.11
CA GLU A 156 -16.86 -3.69 7.91
C GLU A 156 -16.05 -4.31 9.06
N LEU A 157 -14.75 -4.57 8.85
CA LEU A 157 -13.85 -5.13 9.87
C LEU A 157 -13.45 -4.12 10.95
N ILE A 158 -12.98 -2.94 10.55
CA ILE A 158 -12.39 -1.95 11.48
C ILE A 158 -13.43 -0.95 12.02
N GLY A 159 -14.65 -0.98 11.47
CA GLY A 159 -15.67 0.04 11.67
C GLY A 159 -15.46 1.22 10.71
N PRO A 160 -16.51 1.68 10.01
CA PRO A 160 -16.33 2.59 8.86
C PRO A 160 -15.80 3.98 9.26
N LYS A 161 -15.98 4.41 10.51
CA LYS A 161 -15.42 5.66 11.05
C LYS A 161 -13.89 5.63 11.18
N ASN A 162 -13.29 4.45 11.16
CA ASN A 162 -11.84 4.27 11.25
C ASN A 162 -11.16 4.24 9.88
N LEU A 163 -11.94 4.25 8.79
CA LEU A 163 -11.46 4.42 7.42
C LEU A 163 -11.35 5.90 7.04
N ASN A 164 -10.24 6.28 6.42
CA ASN A 164 -9.94 7.63 5.95
C ASN A 164 -9.39 7.58 4.52
N SER A 165 -10.19 7.95 3.53
CA SER A 165 -9.86 7.86 2.10
C SER A 165 -9.67 9.23 1.48
N PHE A 166 -8.66 9.39 0.62
CA PHE A 166 -8.26 10.66 0.01
C PHE A 166 -8.04 10.51 -1.50
N CYS A 167 -8.09 11.63 -2.23
CA CYS A 167 -7.87 11.70 -3.68
C CYS A 167 -8.89 10.96 -4.57
N ILE A 168 -9.98 10.48 -3.96
CA ILE A 168 -11.01 9.67 -4.63
C ILE A 168 -11.71 10.47 -5.73
N ARG A 169 -11.78 9.91 -6.93
CA ARG A 169 -12.35 10.57 -8.10
C ARG A 169 -13.22 9.66 -8.98
N SER A 170 -13.22 8.36 -8.72
CA SER A 170 -14.01 7.36 -9.44
C SER A 170 -14.77 6.45 -8.47
N GLY A 171 -15.94 5.95 -8.87
CA GLY A 171 -16.81 5.14 -8.03
C GLY A 171 -18.29 5.25 -8.39
N LEU A 172 -19.11 4.28 -7.99
CA LEU A 172 -20.56 4.33 -8.18
C LEU A 172 -21.20 5.36 -7.25
N ARG A 173 -22.34 5.92 -7.68
CA ARG A 173 -23.11 6.87 -6.86
C ARG A 173 -23.42 6.33 -5.46
N ASP A 174 -23.80 5.05 -5.38
CA ASP A 174 -24.18 4.41 -4.11
C ASP A 174 -22.99 4.25 -3.17
N GLU A 175 -21.78 4.06 -3.70
CA GLU A 175 -20.54 4.03 -2.92
C GLU A 175 -20.31 5.38 -2.25
N PHE A 176 -20.42 6.48 -2.99
CA PHE A 176 -20.30 7.83 -2.44
C PHE A 176 -21.41 8.17 -1.43
N ILE A 177 -22.65 7.73 -1.68
CA ILE A 177 -23.76 7.91 -0.73
C ILE A 177 -23.48 7.16 0.57
N TRP A 178 -22.99 5.93 0.48
CA TRP A 178 -22.63 5.13 1.64
C TRP A 178 -21.46 5.78 2.39
N ALA A 179 -20.41 6.21 1.68
CA ALA A 179 -19.22 6.81 2.29
C ALA A 179 -19.58 8.06 3.08
N LYS A 180 -20.39 8.95 2.49
CA LYS A 180 -20.87 10.18 3.13
C LYS A 180 -21.58 9.93 4.46
N LYS A 181 -22.24 8.78 4.63
CA LYS A 181 -22.98 8.43 5.85
C LYS A 181 -22.11 7.73 6.89
N ASN A 182 -21.10 6.96 6.47
CA ASN A 182 -20.47 5.95 7.31
C ASN A 182 -18.96 6.16 7.53
N ALA A 183 -18.24 6.75 6.57
CA ALA A 183 -16.78 6.81 6.55
C ALA A 183 -16.25 8.23 6.30
N ASN A 184 -14.93 8.42 6.47
CA ASN A 184 -14.27 9.68 6.15
C ASN A 184 -13.69 9.56 4.73
N LEU A 185 -14.35 10.16 3.75
CA LEU A 185 -13.91 10.12 2.36
C LEU A 185 -13.81 11.55 1.80
N GLU A 186 -12.61 11.91 1.35
CA GLU A 186 -12.33 13.15 0.64
C GLU A 186 -12.17 12.87 -0.85
N LYS A 187 -12.94 13.60 -1.67
CA LYS A 187 -12.87 13.49 -3.13
C LYS A 187 -11.81 14.45 -3.68
N PHE A 188 -11.08 14.01 -4.70
CA PHE A 188 -10.16 14.78 -5.54
C PHE A 188 -8.91 15.34 -4.85
N THR A 189 -8.94 15.57 -3.53
CA THR A 189 -7.88 16.24 -2.78
C THR A 189 -7.52 15.50 -1.49
N TYR A 190 -6.51 16.02 -0.79
CA TYR A 190 -6.01 15.56 0.51
C TYR A 190 -5.95 16.71 1.54
N LYS A 191 -6.80 17.72 1.40
CA LYS A 191 -6.78 18.94 2.22
C LYS A 191 -7.11 18.67 3.68
N THR A 192 -7.88 17.63 3.97
CA THR A 192 -8.23 17.24 5.34
C THR A 192 -7.22 16.27 5.96
N LEU A 193 -6.24 15.78 5.18
CA LEU A 193 -5.21 14.86 5.66
C LEU A 193 -4.42 15.41 6.87
N PRO A 194 -3.99 16.68 6.94
CA PRO A 194 -3.30 17.20 8.12
C PRO A 194 -4.13 17.12 9.41
N ALA A 195 -5.43 17.36 9.31
CA ALA A 195 -6.34 17.24 10.45
C ALA A 195 -6.57 15.75 10.83
N CYS A 196 -6.66 14.88 9.82
CA CYS A 196 -6.72 13.43 10.02
C CYS A 196 -5.48 12.93 10.76
N VAL A 197 -4.27 13.21 10.27
CA VAL A 197 -3.00 12.81 10.89
C VAL A 197 -2.87 13.36 12.31
N LYS A 198 -3.26 14.62 12.55
CA LYS A 198 -3.27 15.18 13.91
C LYS A 198 -4.16 14.40 14.88
N ARG A 199 -5.34 13.94 14.41
CA ARG A 199 -6.27 13.13 15.22
C ARG A 199 -5.75 11.71 15.45
N LEU A 200 -5.00 11.17 14.50
CA LEU A 200 -4.50 9.80 14.52
C LEU A 200 -3.06 9.67 15.03
N LYS A 201 -2.46 10.76 15.53
CA LYS A 201 -1.03 10.85 15.83
C LYS A 201 -0.50 9.66 16.65
N ASP A 202 -1.19 9.30 17.73
CA ASP A 202 -0.84 8.23 18.67
C ASP A 202 -1.59 6.90 18.40
N LYS A 203 -2.40 6.85 17.34
CA LYS A 203 -3.22 5.69 16.99
C LYS A 203 -2.46 4.72 16.10
N ALA A 204 -2.80 3.44 16.17
CA ALA A 204 -2.29 2.45 15.24
C ALA A 204 -2.88 2.72 13.84
N VAL A 205 -2.01 3.03 12.88
CA VAL A 205 -2.41 3.36 11.50
C VAL A 205 -1.81 2.36 10.52
N TYR A 206 -2.65 1.82 9.65
CA TYR A 206 -2.24 1.13 8.43
C TYR A 206 -2.39 2.07 7.23
N ILE A 207 -1.38 2.15 6.38
CA ILE A 207 -1.38 3.02 5.20
C ILE A 207 -1.44 2.14 3.95
N THR A 208 -2.46 2.32 3.12
CA THR A 208 -2.56 1.65 1.82
C THR A 208 -2.59 2.69 0.72
N ILE A 209 -1.70 2.51 -0.26
CA ILE A 209 -1.58 3.39 -1.43
C ILE A 209 -1.84 2.54 -2.67
N ASP A 210 -3.02 2.74 -3.27
CA ASP A 210 -3.24 2.37 -4.65
C ASP A 210 -2.49 3.37 -5.55
N LEU A 211 -1.58 2.86 -6.37
CA LEU A 211 -0.74 3.69 -7.22
C LEU A 211 -1.52 4.33 -8.38
N ASP A 212 -2.74 3.87 -8.67
CA ASP A 212 -3.64 4.57 -9.60
C ASP A 212 -4.14 5.92 -9.06
N VAL A 213 -3.87 6.26 -7.79
CA VAL A 213 -4.11 7.59 -7.23
C VAL A 213 -3.41 8.69 -8.03
N PHE A 214 -2.27 8.36 -8.65
CA PHE A 214 -1.55 9.24 -9.55
C PHE A 214 -2.31 9.49 -10.86
N ASP A 215 -2.09 10.66 -11.47
CA ASP A 215 -2.60 10.90 -12.81
C ASP A 215 -1.96 9.92 -13.81
N PRO A 216 -2.68 9.41 -14.83
CA PRO A 216 -2.11 8.52 -15.84
C PRO A 216 -0.96 9.13 -16.65
N SER A 217 -0.82 10.46 -16.69
CA SER A 217 0.37 11.13 -17.26
C SER A 217 1.64 10.95 -16.42
N VAL A 218 1.48 10.54 -15.16
CA VAL A 218 2.57 10.25 -14.21
C VAL A 218 2.70 8.74 -13.98
N PHE A 219 1.59 8.02 -13.89
CA PHE A 219 1.56 6.59 -13.60
C PHE A 219 0.62 5.83 -14.56
N PRO A 220 1.03 5.61 -15.83
CA PRO A 220 0.20 4.88 -16.79
C PRO A 220 0.16 3.36 -16.54
N GLY A 221 1.15 2.81 -15.83
CA GLY A 221 1.32 1.39 -15.55
C GLY A 221 0.45 0.88 -14.43
N THR A 222 -0.88 0.95 -14.58
CA THR A 222 -1.88 0.40 -13.66
C THR A 222 -3.02 -0.28 -14.42
N GLY A 223 -3.83 -1.10 -13.73
CA GLY A 223 -5.01 -1.75 -14.28
C GLY A 223 -6.10 -0.76 -14.72
N THR A 224 -6.40 0.23 -13.88
CA THR A 224 -7.56 1.13 -14.02
C THR A 224 -7.15 2.61 -13.99
N PRO A 225 -6.43 3.12 -15.01
CA PRO A 225 -5.95 4.50 -15.00
C PRO A 225 -7.12 5.51 -15.06
N GLU A 226 -7.13 6.48 -14.14
CA GLU A 226 -8.19 7.48 -14.03
C GLU A 226 -7.61 8.92 -14.07
N PRO A 227 -7.88 9.72 -15.12
CA PRO A 227 -7.39 11.09 -15.25
C PRO A 227 -7.81 12.05 -14.11
N GLY A 228 -7.01 13.12 -13.93
CA GLY A 228 -7.23 14.12 -12.88
C GLY A 228 -6.66 13.71 -11.52
N GLY A 229 -5.66 12.83 -11.52
CA GLY A 229 -4.98 12.36 -10.33
C GLY A 229 -3.90 13.31 -9.81
N ILE A 230 -3.23 12.91 -8.74
CA ILE A 230 -2.12 13.68 -8.18
C ILE A 230 -0.84 13.49 -9.01
N ASN A 231 0.07 14.46 -8.95
CA ASN A 231 1.43 14.29 -9.45
C ASN A 231 2.38 13.80 -8.35
N PHE A 232 3.62 13.50 -8.72
CA PHE A 232 4.63 12.99 -7.78
C PHE A 232 4.97 13.95 -6.63
N HIS A 233 5.03 15.27 -6.87
CA HIS A 233 5.32 16.24 -5.82
C HIS A 233 4.20 16.31 -4.77
N GLN A 234 2.95 16.16 -5.20
CA GLN A 234 1.82 16.07 -4.27
C GLN A 234 1.87 14.80 -3.42
N MET A 235 2.37 13.68 -3.96
CA MET A 235 2.67 12.50 -3.15
C MET A 235 3.76 12.79 -2.10
N LEU A 236 4.82 13.51 -2.44
CA LEU A 236 5.84 13.92 -1.47
C LEU A 236 5.24 14.80 -0.36
N GLU A 237 4.32 15.72 -0.69
CA GLU A 237 3.59 16.50 0.31
C GLU A 237 2.74 15.61 1.22
N ILE A 238 2.01 14.65 0.65
CA ILE A 238 1.22 13.65 1.40
C ILE A 238 2.12 12.89 2.37
N ILE A 239 3.24 12.35 1.89
CA ILE A 239 4.21 11.60 2.72
C ILE A 239 4.79 12.49 3.82
N GLY A 240 5.12 13.76 3.50
CA GLY A 240 5.52 14.76 4.51
C GLY A 240 4.46 14.99 5.58
N ILE A 241 3.18 14.96 5.24
CA ILE A 241 2.09 15.02 6.23
C ILE A 241 2.03 13.72 7.05
N LEU A 242 2.11 12.55 6.41
CA LEU A 242 2.07 11.23 7.06
C LEU A 242 3.24 11.00 8.02
N SER A 243 4.40 11.62 7.78
CA SER A 243 5.60 11.56 8.65
C SER A 243 5.36 11.97 10.11
N LYS A 244 4.25 12.67 10.36
CA LYS A 244 3.82 13.18 11.68
C LYS A 244 3.01 12.15 12.48
N LEU A 245 2.73 10.97 11.93
CA LEU A 245 2.18 9.84 12.66
C LEU A 245 3.27 9.21 13.54
N ASP A 246 2.94 8.87 14.77
CA ASP A 246 3.88 8.24 15.71
C ASP A 246 3.82 6.70 15.63
N ASN A 247 2.74 6.13 15.08
CA ASN A 247 2.46 4.69 15.17
C ASN A 247 1.88 4.10 13.87
N VAL A 248 2.69 4.07 12.81
CA VAL A 248 2.39 3.32 11.58
C VAL A 248 2.73 1.86 11.81
N VAL A 249 1.70 0.99 11.79
CA VAL A 249 1.81 -0.44 12.16
C VAL A 249 1.88 -1.36 10.96
N GLY A 250 1.77 -0.83 9.74
CA GLY A 250 1.93 -1.56 8.49
C GLY A 250 1.61 -0.67 7.31
N MET A 251 2.08 -1.06 6.13
CA MET A 251 1.78 -0.33 4.90
C MET A 251 1.81 -1.21 3.66
N ASP A 252 1.15 -0.75 2.59
CA ASP A 252 1.28 -1.33 1.26
C ASP A 252 1.24 -0.31 0.12
N LEU A 253 1.87 -0.72 -0.98
CA LEU A 253 1.68 -0.15 -2.31
C LEU A 253 1.13 -1.24 -3.23
N VAL A 254 0.07 -0.93 -3.98
CA VAL A 254 -0.64 -1.87 -4.88
C VAL A 254 -0.87 -1.28 -6.27
N GLU A 255 -1.35 -2.11 -7.19
CA GLU A 255 -1.79 -1.79 -8.56
C GLU A 255 -0.72 -1.25 -9.53
N LEU A 256 0.56 -1.33 -9.18
CA LEU A 256 1.60 -1.25 -10.20
C LEU A 256 1.43 -2.43 -11.16
N SER A 257 1.32 -2.16 -12.45
CA SER A 257 1.28 -3.15 -13.52
C SER A 257 2.35 -2.82 -14.56
N PRO A 258 3.60 -3.32 -14.37
CA PRO A 258 4.77 -2.83 -15.08
C PRO A 258 4.63 -2.89 -16.61
N LYS A 259 3.96 -3.92 -17.14
CA LYS A 259 3.81 -4.13 -18.58
C LYS A 259 2.87 -3.13 -19.27
N HIS A 260 2.05 -2.39 -18.51
CA HIS A 260 1.20 -1.33 -19.07
C HIS A 260 1.93 0.00 -19.19
N ASP A 261 3.17 0.09 -18.73
CA ASP A 261 4.07 1.22 -18.96
C ASP A 261 5.38 0.76 -19.60
N ALA A 262 5.47 0.90 -20.93
CA ALA A 262 6.67 0.54 -21.68
C ALA A 262 7.89 1.43 -21.36
N SER A 263 7.69 2.58 -20.71
CA SER A 263 8.79 3.50 -20.37
C SER A 263 9.47 3.15 -19.05
N GLY A 264 8.85 2.35 -18.19
CA GLY A 264 9.32 2.03 -16.84
C GLY A 264 9.14 3.16 -15.80
N VAL A 265 8.52 4.28 -16.18
CA VAL A 265 8.31 5.44 -15.30
C VAL A 265 7.44 5.07 -14.10
N SER A 266 6.38 4.29 -14.29
CA SER A 266 5.52 3.80 -13.21
C SER A 266 6.31 2.97 -12.18
N THR A 267 7.21 2.09 -12.60
CA THR A 267 8.04 1.32 -11.66
C THR A 267 8.97 2.26 -10.87
N ALA A 268 9.61 3.23 -11.53
CA ALA A 268 10.45 4.22 -10.85
C ALA A 268 9.67 5.08 -9.84
N VAL A 269 8.45 5.50 -10.20
CA VAL A 269 7.52 6.20 -9.29
C VAL A 269 7.18 5.33 -8.09
N ALA A 270 6.82 4.06 -8.31
CA ALA A 270 6.47 3.13 -7.23
C ALA A 270 7.65 2.90 -6.27
N CYS A 271 8.85 2.63 -6.79
CA CYS A 271 10.06 2.44 -5.98
C CYS A 271 10.36 3.68 -5.13
N LYS A 272 10.29 4.87 -5.74
CA LYS A 272 10.55 6.10 -5.02
C LYS A 272 9.46 6.39 -3.98
N THR A 273 8.19 6.19 -4.29
CA THR A 273 7.09 6.31 -3.31
C THR A 273 7.29 5.38 -2.12
N LEU A 274 7.70 4.12 -2.35
CA LEU A 274 7.98 3.19 -1.26
C LEU A 274 9.13 3.67 -0.38
N ARG A 275 10.26 4.07 -0.98
CA ARG A 275 11.42 4.63 -0.28
C ARG A 275 11.01 5.80 0.61
N GLU A 276 10.33 6.80 0.03
CA GLU A 276 9.91 8.00 0.77
C GLU A 276 8.95 7.65 1.91
N LEU A 277 7.99 6.76 1.67
CA LEU A 277 7.02 6.36 2.69
C LEU A 277 7.71 5.65 3.86
N VAL A 278 8.62 4.72 3.56
CA VAL A 278 9.41 3.99 4.57
C VAL A 278 10.26 4.96 5.39
N LEU A 279 11.05 5.82 4.75
CA LEU A 279 11.88 6.83 5.43
C LEU A 279 11.04 7.75 6.33
N ALA A 280 9.88 8.19 5.84
CA ALA A 280 9.03 9.11 6.57
C ALA A 280 8.35 8.47 7.79
N THR A 281 8.03 7.17 7.75
CA THR A 281 7.10 6.54 8.70
C THR A 281 7.70 5.43 9.56
N ILE A 282 8.76 4.76 9.11
CA ILE A 282 9.51 3.80 9.93
C ILE A 282 10.54 4.59 10.75
N LYS A 283 10.36 4.61 12.07
CA LYS A 283 11.25 5.34 12.99
C LYS A 283 12.24 4.37 13.64
N VAL A 284 13.50 4.79 13.73
CA VAL A 284 14.50 4.14 14.58
C VAL A 284 14.00 4.14 16.02
N LYS A 285 13.93 2.97 16.64
CA LYS A 285 13.54 2.80 18.06
C LYS A 285 14.71 3.04 19.00
#